data_AF-A0A165CHQ0-F1
#
_entry.id   AF-A0A165CHQ0-F1
#
_cell.length_a   1.000
_cell.length_b   1.000
_cell.length_c   1.000
_cell.angle_alpha   90.00
_cell.angle_beta   90.00
_cell.angle_gamma   90.00
#
_symmetry.space_group_name_H-M   'P 1'
#
loop_
_entity.id
_entity.type
_entity.pdbx_description
1 polymer ?
#
loop_
_entity_poly.entity_id
_entity_poly.type
_entity_poly.pdbx_seq_one_letter_code
_entity_poly.pdbx_strand_id
1 'polypeptide(L)'
;MLGPHAPGYHYTEADWNDNASKLVKESPDQLPGIMLYLAAKTDAKHIAWNLYNDHESEVGWELVTLNPPYIFGPILQDEPNFSSDHLYRKAFEQKPEDSLGERIDGYTDVRDAAQAHDTYNELQSLNIPEIPKGVEDTDPYDNLDTSKATKILGLRYISLGDPVRDTLVKRKSQK
;
A
#
# COMPACT_ATOMS: atom_id res chain seq x y z
N MET A 1 -8.27 -9.32 -3.00
CA MET A 1 -7.53 -9.64 -1.76
C MET A 1 -8.41 -9.58 -0.50
N LEU A 2 -9.62 -9.00 -0.53
CA LEU A 2 -10.49 -8.84 0.67
C LEU A 2 -11.62 -9.88 0.79
N GLY A 3 -11.59 -10.93 -0.03
CA GLY A 3 -12.67 -11.91 -0.18
C GLY A 3 -13.27 -11.89 -1.60
N PRO A 4 -14.23 -12.77 -1.89
CA PRO A 4 -14.88 -12.82 -3.20
C PRO A 4 -15.82 -11.62 -3.40
N HIS A 5 -15.64 -10.89 -4.49
CA HIS A 5 -16.52 -9.82 -4.96
C HIS A 5 -16.58 -9.84 -6.49
N ALA A 6 -17.52 -9.10 -7.08
CA ALA A 6 -17.59 -8.94 -8.53
C ALA A 6 -16.40 -8.10 -9.04
N PRO A 7 -15.88 -8.36 -10.27
CA PRO A 7 -14.88 -7.50 -10.89
C PRO A 7 -15.34 -6.05 -11.02
N GLY A 8 -14.39 -5.11 -10.94
CA GLY A 8 -14.67 -3.67 -10.99
C GLY A 8 -15.05 -3.10 -9.63
N TYR A 9 -14.68 -3.78 -8.55
CA TYR A 9 -14.88 -3.23 -7.21
C TYR A 9 -13.92 -2.05 -6.99
N HIS A 10 -14.42 -0.99 -6.35
CA HIS A 10 -13.64 0.18 -5.98
C HIS A 10 -13.25 0.08 -4.51
N TYR A 11 -12.00 -0.26 -4.26
CA TYR A 11 -11.45 -0.27 -2.91
C TYR A 11 -11.17 1.16 -2.44
N THR A 12 -11.56 1.47 -1.22
CA THR A 12 -11.47 2.77 -0.56
C THR A 12 -10.77 2.65 0.80
N GLU A 13 -10.56 3.76 1.51
CA GLU A 13 -10.00 3.73 2.86
C GLU A 13 -10.92 3.07 3.90
N ALA A 14 -12.19 2.79 3.55
CA ALA A 14 -13.14 2.09 4.43
C ALA A 14 -12.96 0.56 4.40
N ASP A 15 -12.20 0.03 3.45
CA ASP A 15 -12.08 -1.40 3.22
C ASP A 15 -11.04 -2.07 4.14
N TRP A 16 -11.42 -3.24 4.68
CA TRP A 16 -10.60 -4.04 5.58
C TRP A 16 -10.41 -5.46 5.06
N ASN A 17 -9.21 -6.02 5.23
CA ASN A 17 -8.88 -7.38 4.82
C ASN A 17 -9.17 -8.40 5.93
N ASP A 18 -10.38 -8.37 6.46
CA ASP A 18 -10.79 -9.27 7.54
C ASP A 18 -10.82 -10.73 7.07
N ASN A 19 -10.99 -10.94 5.76
CA ASN A 19 -10.94 -12.26 5.15
C ASN A 19 -9.56 -12.93 5.32
N ALA A 20 -8.45 -12.19 5.19
CA ALA A 20 -7.12 -12.76 5.44
C ALA A 20 -6.98 -13.24 6.89
N SER A 21 -7.40 -12.42 7.85
CA SER A 21 -7.39 -12.76 9.27
C SER A 21 -8.27 -13.97 9.59
N LYS A 22 -9.47 -14.03 8.99
CA LYS A 22 -10.38 -15.17 9.12
C LYS A 22 -9.74 -16.46 8.63
N LEU A 23 -9.25 -16.47 7.39
CA LEU A 23 -8.65 -17.66 6.78
C LEU A 23 -7.44 -18.17 7.58
N VAL A 24 -6.58 -17.27 8.05
CA VAL A 24 -5.41 -17.64 8.86
C VAL A 24 -5.81 -18.20 10.23
N LYS A 25 -6.90 -17.72 10.84
CA LYS A 25 -7.40 -18.27 12.11
C LYS A 25 -8.06 -19.64 11.94
N GLU A 26 -8.70 -19.89 10.79
CA GLU A 26 -9.36 -21.16 10.49
C GLU A 26 -8.36 -22.26 10.10
N SER A 27 -7.38 -21.95 9.25
CA SER A 27 -6.47 -22.95 8.66
C SER A 27 -5.06 -22.38 8.37
N PRO A 28 -4.27 -22.01 9.40
CA PRO A 28 -2.99 -21.32 9.21
C PRO A 28 -1.97 -22.13 8.39
N ASP A 29 -1.95 -23.45 8.55
CA ASP A 29 -0.96 -24.35 7.92
C ASP A 29 -1.26 -24.65 6.44
N GLN A 30 -2.41 -24.20 5.92
CA GLN A 30 -2.86 -24.49 4.55
C GLN A 30 -2.74 -23.29 3.61
N LEU A 31 -2.18 -22.16 4.09
CA LEU A 31 -2.15 -20.91 3.36
C LEU A 31 -0.71 -20.53 2.95
N PRO A 32 -0.54 -19.85 1.80
CA PRO A 32 0.78 -19.34 1.42
C PRO A 32 1.21 -18.23 2.38
N GLY A 33 2.53 -18.09 2.60
CA GLY A 33 3.07 -17.14 3.59
C GLY A 33 2.63 -15.68 3.40
N ILE A 34 2.29 -15.26 2.17
CA ILE A 34 1.72 -13.94 1.90
C ILE A 34 0.40 -13.71 2.65
N MET A 35 -0.43 -14.74 2.84
CA MET A 35 -1.68 -14.62 3.61
C MET A 35 -1.43 -14.37 5.09
N LEU A 36 -0.38 -14.98 5.66
CA LEU A 36 0.04 -14.71 7.04
C LEU A 36 0.48 -13.25 7.20
N TYR A 37 1.26 -12.73 6.24
CA TYR A 37 1.65 -11.33 6.22
C TYR A 37 0.44 -10.39 6.14
N LEU A 38 -0.50 -10.65 5.23
CA LEU A 38 -1.70 -9.83 5.06
C LEU A 38 -2.58 -9.85 6.32
N ALA A 39 -2.82 -11.02 6.91
CA ALA A 39 -3.55 -11.16 8.17
C ALA A 39 -2.87 -10.38 9.31
N ALA A 40 -1.55 -10.51 9.44
CA ALA A 40 -0.80 -9.79 10.47
C ALA A 40 -0.91 -8.26 10.32
N LYS A 41 -0.88 -7.74 9.08
CA LYS A 41 -1.07 -6.30 8.83
C LYS A 41 -2.49 -5.83 9.16
N THR A 42 -3.51 -6.62 8.84
CA THR A 42 -4.90 -6.32 9.18
C THR A 42 -5.12 -6.34 10.69
N ASP A 43 -4.70 -7.41 11.36
CA ASP A 43 -4.91 -7.61 12.79
C ASP A 43 -4.16 -6.55 13.61
N ALA A 44 -2.93 -6.19 13.22
CA ALA A 44 -2.19 -5.11 13.87
C ALA A 44 -2.92 -3.75 13.75
N LYS A 45 -3.53 -3.46 12.60
CA LYS A 45 -4.30 -2.22 12.39
C LYS A 45 -5.55 -2.20 13.28
N HIS A 46 -6.29 -3.32 13.38
CA HIS A 46 -7.43 -3.45 14.30
C HIS A 46 -7.01 -3.24 15.75
N ILE A 47 -5.93 -3.88 16.18
CA ILE A 47 -5.43 -3.74 17.56
C ILE A 47 -5.06 -2.29 17.87
N ALA A 48 -4.39 -1.59 16.95
CA ALA A 48 -4.03 -0.18 17.12
C ALA A 48 -5.28 0.71 17.26
N TRP A 49 -6.28 0.54 16.39
CA TRP A 49 -7.54 1.30 16.46
C TRP A 49 -8.36 0.98 17.72
N ASN A 50 -8.43 -0.29 18.13
CA ASN A 50 -9.11 -0.66 19.37
C ASN A 50 -8.43 0.00 20.58
N LEU A 51 -7.11 -0.08 20.68
CA LEU A 51 -6.35 0.58 21.75
C LEU A 51 -6.62 2.10 21.77
N TYR A 52 -6.58 2.75 20.62
CA TYR A 52 -6.85 4.19 20.53
C TYR A 52 -8.28 4.51 20.96
N ASN A 53 -9.28 3.82 20.43
CA ASN A 53 -10.69 4.09 20.74
C ASN A 53 -11.04 3.80 22.21
N ASP A 54 -10.51 2.72 22.77
CA ASP A 54 -10.74 2.33 24.17
C ASP A 54 -10.13 3.33 25.17
N HIS A 55 -9.11 4.06 24.74
CA HIS A 55 -8.34 5.00 25.57
C HIS A 55 -8.30 6.42 25.00
N GLU A 56 -9.24 6.80 24.12
CA GLU A 56 -9.16 8.05 23.34
C GLU A 56 -9.05 9.30 24.25
N SER A 57 -9.80 9.32 25.35
CA SER A 57 -9.74 10.43 26.32
C SER A 57 -8.49 10.44 27.20
N GLU A 58 -7.73 9.35 27.21
CA GLU A 58 -6.53 9.16 28.03
C GLU A 58 -5.24 9.42 27.25
N VAL A 59 -5.28 9.24 25.93
CA VAL A 59 -4.13 9.44 25.05
C VAL A 59 -4.07 10.89 24.56
N GLY A 60 -2.91 11.53 24.71
CA GLY A 60 -2.68 12.92 24.27
C GLY A 60 -2.26 13.06 22.80
N TRP A 61 -2.53 12.05 21.97
CA TRP A 61 -2.11 11.97 20.57
C TRP A 61 -3.23 11.39 19.72
N GLU A 62 -3.25 11.71 18.43
CA GLU A 62 -4.18 11.13 17.47
C GLU A 62 -3.56 9.93 16.75
N LEU A 63 -4.39 8.94 16.40
CA LEU A 63 -3.94 7.80 15.59
C LEU A 63 -4.19 8.05 14.10
N VAL A 64 -3.14 7.90 13.30
CA VAL A 64 -3.24 7.79 11.85
C VAL A 64 -2.53 6.55 11.34
N THR A 65 -3.18 5.86 10.40
CA THR A 65 -2.63 4.68 9.74
C THR A 65 -2.42 4.96 8.27
N LEU A 66 -1.20 4.75 7.79
CA LEU A 66 -0.87 4.79 6.37
C LEU A 66 -0.83 3.37 5.80
N ASN A 67 -1.48 3.16 4.65
CA ASN A 67 -1.63 1.85 4.03
C ASN A 67 -0.98 1.82 2.64
N PRO A 68 0.36 1.94 2.56
CA PRO A 68 1.05 1.95 1.28
C PRO A 68 0.91 0.57 0.59
N PRO A 69 0.79 0.55 -0.75
CA PRO A 69 0.84 -0.69 -1.52
C PRO A 69 2.32 -1.08 -1.76
N TYR A 70 2.70 -1.62 -2.92
CA TYR A 70 4.12 -1.84 -3.20
C TYR A 70 4.89 -0.51 -3.18
N ILE A 71 5.98 -0.45 -2.43
CA ILE A 71 6.83 0.75 -2.34
C ILE A 71 8.04 0.57 -3.25
N PHE A 72 8.15 1.43 -4.25
CA PHE A 72 9.28 1.49 -5.18
C PHE A 72 10.06 2.78 -4.98
N GLY A 73 11.26 2.89 -5.56
CA GLY A 73 12.05 4.11 -5.60
C GLY A 73 13.48 3.91 -5.12
N PRO A 74 14.24 4.99 -4.91
CA PRO A 74 15.64 4.92 -4.53
C PRO A 74 15.82 4.24 -3.16
N ILE A 75 16.62 3.18 -3.13
CA ILE A 75 16.92 2.41 -1.91
C ILE A 75 18.06 3.12 -1.16
N LEU A 76 17.78 3.60 0.05
CA LEU A 76 18.80 4.19 0.92
C LEU A 76 19.59 3.15 1.73
N GLN A 77 19.00 1.97 1.92
CA GLN A 77 19.58 0.87 2.69
C GLN A 77 20.58 0.06 1.86
N ASP A 78 21.50 -0.63 2.54
CA ASP A 78 22.49 -1.49 1.88
C ASP A 78 21.86 -2.70 1.21
N GLU A 79 20.81 -3.26 1.82
CA GLU A 79 20.01 -4.36 1.29
C GLU A 79 18.65 -3.88 0.77
N PRO A 80 18.12 -4.48 -0.32
CA PRO A 80 16.82 -4.12 -0.86
C PRO A 80 15.68 -4.57 0.05
N ASN A 81 14.62 -3.78 0.12
CA ASN A 81 13.36 -4.21 0.72
C ASN A 81 12.64 -5.23 -0.19
N PHE A 82 11.61 -5.88 0.36
CA PHE A 82 10.83 -6.88 -0.36
C PHE A 82 10.25 -6.36 -1.70
N SER A 83 9.67 -5.16 -1.71
CA SER A 83 9.04 -4.58 -2.91
C SER A 83 10.06 -4.31 -4.02
N SER A 84 11.25 -3.82 -3.67
CA SER A 84 12.33 -3.54 -4.60
C SER A 84 12.92 -4.81 -5.19
N ASP A 85 13.12 -5.83 -4.35
CA ASP A 85 13.58 -7.14 -4.80
C ASP A 85 12.53 -7.81 -5.69
N HIS A 86 11.25 -7.75 -5.30
CA HIS A 86 10.14 -8.28 -6.11
C HIS A 86 10.09 -7.65 -7.51
N LEU A 87 10.18 -6.32 -7.59
CA LEU A 87 10.22 -5.59 -8.86
C LEU A 87 11.42 -6.01 -9.72
N TYR A 88 12.61 -6.07 -9.12
CA TYR A 88 13.82 -6.48 -9.84
C TYR A 88 13.70 -7.90 -10.39
N ARG A 89 13.18 -8.84 -9.58
CA ARG A 89 12.96 -10.22 -10.00
C ARG A 89 11.97 -10.32 -11.14
N LYS A 90 10.84 -9.61 -11.06
CA LYS A 90 9.85 -9.54 -12.15
C LYS A 90 10.44 -8.92 -13.43
N ALA A 91 11.35 -7.97 -13.32
CA ALA A 91 11.96 -7.29 -14.47
C ALA A 91 13.07 -8.10 -15.15
N PHE A 92 13.84 -8.89 -14.40
CA PHE A 92 15.10 -9.48 -14.90
C PHE A 92 15.22 -11.00 -14.75
N GLU A 93 14.44 -11.65 -13.87
CA GLU A 93 14.41 -13.11 -13.80
C GLU A 93 13.47 -13.65 -14.87
N GLN A 94 14.01 -14.48 -15.77
CA GLN A 94 13.18 -15.13 -16.78
C GLN A 94 12.14 -16.02 -16.11
N LYS A 95 10.88 -15.75 -16.42
CA LYS A 95 9.76 -16.63 -16.09
C LYS A 95 9.37 -17.44 -17.33
N PRO A 96 8.70 -18.60 -17.16
CA PRO A 96 8.02 -19.29 -18.25
C PRO A 96 7.12 -18.32 -19.06
N GLU A 97 7.06 -18.49 -20.38
CA GLU A 97 6.32 -17.57 -21.28
C GLU A 97 4.84 -17.43 -20.92
N ASP A 98 4.23 -18.48 -20.36
CA ASP A 98 2.85 -18.52 -19.89
C ASP A 98 2.59 -17.69 -18.60
N SER A 99 3.66 -17.16 -18.00
CA SER A 99 3.61 -16.34 -16.78
C SER A 99 3.77 -14.83 -17.04
N LEU A 100 3.91 -14.42 -18.30
CA LEU A 100 4.02 -13.01 -18.72
C LEU A 100 2.63 -12.36 -18.79
N GLY A 101 2.44 -11.21 -18.13
CA GLY A 101 1.17 -10.47 -18.10
C GLY A 101 0.40 -10.56 -16.77
N GLU A 102 0.95 -11.19 -15.74
CA GLU A 102 0.38 -11.11 -14.39
C GLU A 102 0.36 -9.65 -13.89
N ARG A 103 -0.79 -9.24 -13.33
CA ARG A 103 -1.08 -7.91 -12.78
C ARG A 103 0.05 -7.38 -11.89
N ILE A 104 0.46 -6.13 -12.13
CA ILE A 104 1.16 -5.33 -11.12
C ILE A 104 0.06 -4.68 -10.28
N ASP A 105 -0.09 -5.11 -9.02
CA ASP A 105 -0.98 -4.45 -8.05
C ASP A 105 -0.50 -3.01 -7.78
N GLY A 106 -1.28 -2.21 -7.04
CA GLY A 106 -0.96 -0.80 -6.78
C GLY A 106 0.48 -0.54 -6.31
N TYR A 107 1.01 0.65 -6.60
CA TYR A 107 2.35 1.08 -6.21
C TYR A 107 2.36 2.50 -5.65
N THR A 108 3.42 2.86 -4.94
CA THR A 108 3.76 4.23 -4.54
C THR A 108 5.28 4.42 -4.52
N ASP A 109 5.76 5.64 -4.76
CA ASP A 109 7.18 5.97 -4.59
C ASP A 109 7.52 6.12 -3.10
N VAL A 110 8.70 5.66 -2.68
CA VAL A 110 9.19 5.75 -1.29
C VAL A 110 9.28 7.19 -0.79
N ARG A 111 9.53 8.15 -1.70
CA ARG A 111 9.53 9.59 -1.39
C ARG A 111 8.13 10.11 -1.12
N ASP A 112 7.13 9.65 -1.87
CA ASP A 112 5.72 10.00 -1.64
C ASP A 112 5.22 9.38 -0.33
N ALA A 113 5.60 8.11 -0.08
CA ALA A 113 5.31 7.45 1.18
C ALA A 113 5.96 8.19 2.36
N ALA A 114 7.22 8.60 2.25
CA ALA A 114 7.90 9.39 3.29
C ALA A 114 7.22 10.75 3.49
N GLN A 115 6.91 11.45 2.39
CA GLN A 115 6.19 12.73 2.45
C GLN A 115 4.82 12.55 3.13
N ALA A 116 4.09 11.46 2.88
CA ALA A 116 2.83 11.18 3.57
C ALA A 116 3.00 11.08 5.10
N HIS A 117 4.11 10.49 5.56
CA HIS A 117 4.44 10.41 6.99
C HIS A 117 4.78 11.80 7.57
N ASP A 118 5.52 12.62 6.83
CA ASP A 118 5.95 13.95 7.28
C ASP A 118 4.79 14.98 7.24
N THR A 119 4.00 14.96 6.16
CA THR A 119 2.95 15.95 5.87
C THR A 119 1.80 15.86 6.86
N TYR A 120 1.54 14.69 7.46
CA TYR A 120 0.53 14.54 8.52
C TYR A 120 0.79 15.48 9.72
N ASN A 121 2.04 15.66 10.12
CA ASN A 121 2.39 16.54 11.24
C ASN A 121 2.22 18.03 10.89
N GLU A 122 2.39 18.40 9.62
CA GLU A 122 2.25 19.80 9.16
C GLU A 122 0.79 20.19 8.87
N LEU A 123 -0.05 19.24 8.43
CA LEU A 123 -1.44 19.47 8.03
C LEU A 123 -2.40 19.76 9.19
N GLN A 124 -2.04 19.43 10.43
CA GLN A 124 -2.77 19.82 11.65
C GLN A 124 -2.90 21.35 11.81
N SER A 125 -2.17 22.13 11.02
CA SER A 125 -2.20 23.60 11.04
C SER A 125 -3.13 24.24 10.00
N LEU A 126 -3.74 23.49 9.08
CA LEU A 126 -4.41 24.06 7.90
C LEU A 126 -5.89 23.66 7.79
N ASN A 127 -6.74 24.66 7.96
CA ASN A 127 -8.21 24.56 7.94
C ASN A 127 -8.76 24.71 6.49
N ILE A 128 -8.80 23.63 5.69
CA ILE A 128 -9.09 23.72 4.22
C ILE A 128 -10.34 22.94 3.76
N PRO A 129 -11.27 23.55 2.97
CA PRO A 129 -12.42 22.90 2.31
C PRO A 129 -12.16 22.38 0.88
N GLU A 130 -13.18 21.67 0.33
CA GLU A 130 -13.30 20.68 -0.77
C GLU A 130 -12.33 20.55 -1.99
N ILE A 131 -12.24 19.29 -2.49
CA ILE A 131 -11.36 18.79 -3.58
C ILE A 131 -12.07 18.78 -4.94
N PRO A 132 -11.33 18.93 -6.05
CA PRO A 132 -11.78 18.53 -7.38
C PRO A 132 -11.88 16.99 -7.56
N LYS A 133 -12.78 16.56 -8.44
CA LYS A 133 -13.03 15.16 -8.80
C LYS A 133 -11.92 14.57 -9.67
N GLY A 134 -11.58 13.30 -9.39
CA GLY A 134 -10.66 12.47 -10.17
C GLY A 134 -11.20 12.14 -11.57
N VAL A 135 -10.30 11.63 -12.42
CA VAL A 135 -10.54 11.26 -13.82
C VAL A 135 -10.91 9.77 -13.88
N GLU A 136 -11.84 9.39 -14.77
CA GLU A 136 -12.28 7.99 -14.94
C GLU A 136 -11.16 7.11 -15.49
N ASP A 137 -10.85 6.03 -14.76
CA ASP A 137 -10.07 4.89 -15.22
C ASP A 137 -11.06 3.80 -15.67
N THR A 138 -11.00 3.41 -16.94
CA THR A 138 -11.97 2.48 -17.56
C THR A 138 -11.43 1.04 -17.63
N ASP A 139 -10.43 0.70 -16.82
CA ASP A 139 -9.87 -0.65 -16.79
C ASP A 139 -10.85 -1.64 -16.10
N PRO A 140 -11.18 -2.80 -16.71
CA PRO A 140 -12.04 -3.83 -16.12
C PRO A 140 -11.52 -4.50 -14.83
N TYR A 141 -10.39 -4.06 -14.27
CA TYR A 141 -9.86 -4.56 -13.00
C TYR A 141 -10.41 -3.77 -11.79
N ASP A 142 -10.29 -4.35 -10.60
CA ASP A 142 -10.62 -3.62 -9.37
C ASP A 142 -9.74 -2.37 -9.23
N ASN A 143 -10.34 -1.26 -8.85
CA ASN A 143 -9.67 0.03 -8.81
C ASN A 143 -9.40 0.45 -7.36
N LEU A 144 -8.26 1.11 -7.14
CA LEU A 144 -7.93 1.72 -5.85
C LEU A 144 -8.36 3.19 -5.88
N ASP A 145 -9.44 3.54 -5.19
CA ASP A 145 -9.82 4.92 -4.98
C ASP A 145 -9.03 5.48 -3.79
N THR A 146 -8.03 6.30 -4.10
CA THR A 146 -7.18 6.98 -3.12
C THR A 146 -7.48 8.48 -3.04
N SER A 147 -8.63 8.93 -3.56
CA SER A 147 -8.96 10.35 -3.70
C SER A 147 -9.04 11.08 -2.36
N LYS A 148 -9.57 10.43 -1.32
CA LYS A 148 -9.64 10.99 0.04
C LYS A 148 -8.24 11.12 0.64
N ALA A 149 -7.40 10.08 0.61
CA ALA A 149 -6.02 10.16 1.09
C ALA A 149 -5.22 11.24 0.34
N THR A 150 -5.37 11.31 -0.98
CA THR A 150 -4.71 12.33 -1.83
C THR A 150 -5.12 13.74 -1.46
N LYS A 151 -6.40 13.99 -1.19
CA LYS A 151 -6.86 15.29 -0.66
C LYS A 151 -6.18 15.61 0.64
N ILE A 152 -6.33 14.72 1.61
CA ILE A 152 -5.98 15.00 2.99
C ILE A 152 -4.48 15.26 3.07
N LEU A 153 -3.68 14.40 2.44
CA LEU A 153 -2.23 14.44 2.50
C LEU A 153 -1.59 15.40 1.49
N GLY A 154 -2.38 16.01 0.59
CA GLY A 154 -1.87 16.91 -0.46
C GLY A 154 -0.88 16.25 -1.43
N LEU A 155 -0.89 14.92 -1.54
CA LEU A 155 0.09 14.17 -2.30
C LEU A 155 -0.09 14.37 -3.81
N ARG A 156 1.03 14.48 -4.53
CA ARG A 156 1.07 14.31 -5.99
C ARG A 156 1.99 13.14 -6.29
N TYR A 157 1.41 12.01 -6.64
CA TYR A 157 2.18 10.78 -6.84
C TYR A 157 3.14 10.87 -8.03
N ILE A 158 4.34 10.36 -7.82
CA ILE A 158 5.33 10.16 -8.87
C ILE A 158 4.86 9.01 -9.77
N SER A 159 4.81 9.26 -11.09
CA SER A 159 4.42 8.26 -12.08
C SER A 159 5.40 7.07 -12.12
N LEU A 160 4.88 5.85 -12.31
CA LEU A 160 5.58 4.56 -12.18
C LEU A 160 6.99 4.49 -12.80
N GLY A 161 7.21 5.14 -13.94
CA GLY A 161 8.47 5.03 -14.69
C GLY A 161 9.70 5.45 -13.89
N ASP A 162 9.60 6.55 -13.13
CA ASP A 162 10.69 7.07 -12.31
C ASP A 162 11.07 6.16 -11.14
N PRO A 163 10.14 5.75 -10.23
CA PRO A 163 10.45 4.85 -9.13
C PRO A 163 10.97 3.50 -9.63
N VAL A 164 10.42 2.97 -10.73
CA VAL A 164 10.92 1.71 -11.31
C VAL A 164 12.36 1.86 -11.76
N ARG A 165 12.67 2.88 -12.57
CA ARG A 165 14.06 3.14 -13.00
C ARG A 165 14.99 3.25 -11.79
N ASP A 166 14.63 4.08 -10.82
CA ASP A 166 15.47 4.38 -9.66
C ASP A 166 15.72 3.10 -8.83
N THR A 167 14.68 2.27 -8.64
CA THR A 167 14.78 0.97 -7.97
C THR A 167 15.74 0.02 -8.69
N LEU A 168 15.55 -0.15 -10.01
CA LEU A 168 16.32 -1.11 -10.80
C LEU A 168 17.80 -0.70 -10.91
N VAL A 169 18.08 0.60 -11.09
CA VAL A 169 19.45 1.13 -11.14
C VAL A 169 20.18 0.87 -9.82
N LYS A 170 19.55 1.19 -8.68
CA LYS A 170 20.16 0.98 -7.37
C LYS A 170 20.34 -0.50 -7.05
N ARG A 171 19.31 -1.34 -7.29
CA ARG A 171 19.37 -2.78 -7.02
C ARG A 171 20.48 -3.49 -7.82
N LYS A 172 20.70 -3.08 -9.08
CA LYS A 172 21.78 -3.61 -9.91
C LYS A 172 23.17 -3.31 -9.34
N SER A 173 23.34 -2.19 -8.63
CA SER A 173 24.61 -1.80 -8.01
C SER A 173 24.94 -2.54 -6.69
N GLN A 174 23.96 -3.24 -6.11
CA GLN A 174 24.08 -4.00 -4.85
C GLN A 174 24.38 -5.50 -5.07
N LYS A 175 24.56 -5.93 -6.32
CA LYS A 175 25.02 -7.29 -6.68
C LYS A 175 26.50 -7.26 -7.01
#